data_AF-A0A2K1J9H3-F1
#
_entry.id   AF-A0A2K1J9H3-F1
#
_cell.length_a   1.000
_cell.length_b   1.000
_cell.length_c   1.000
_cell.angle_alpha   90.00
_cell.angle_beta   90.00
_cell.angle_gamma   90.00
#
_symmetry.space_group_name_H-M   'P 1'
#
loop_
_entity.id
_entity.type
_entity.pdbx_description
1 polymer ?
#
loop_
_entity_poly.entity_id
_entity_poly.type
_entity_poly.pdbx_seq_one_letter_code
_entity_poly.pdbx_strand_id
1 'polypeptide(L)'
;MLQRIDVGLALTTVAMVVAAIVEIKCLDVIKEHGLEDNPKVPVSVSAFWHLPQYIFGVAEIFVIISQIEFFYDQAPDDMQSIGTTLYTTNTAIGHFICTGIITIAVSVTSGKKGDWIVDYLNQCRIDKYYWLLATMDIINLVFCILVANWYTYKTAV
;
A
#
# COMPACT_ATOMS: atom_id res chain seq x y z
N MET A 1 -4.48 19.44 -11.06
CA MET A 1 -4.98 18.09 -10.67
C MET A 1 -3.84 17.16 -10.25
N LEU A 2 -2.72 17.12 -10.99
CA LEU A 2 -1.57 16.26 -10.62
C LEU A 2 -1.05 16.54 -9.20
N GLN A 3 -0.91 17.80 -8.78
CA GLN A 3 -0.50 18.13 -7.41
C GLN A 3 -1.41 17.55 -6.32
N ARG A 4 -2.72 17.38 -6.59
CA ARG A 4 -3.64 16.74 -5.63
C ARG A 4 -3.45 15.23 -5.58
N ILE A 5 -3.17 14.61 -6.74
CA ILE A 5 -2.83 13.18 -6.84
C ILE A 5 -1.52 12.91 -6.10
N ASP A 6 -0.49 13.73 -6.33
CA ASP A 6 0.83 13.57 -5.71
C ASP A 6 0.78 13.74 -4.18
N VAL A 7 0.02 14.72 -3.68
CA VAL A 7 -0.19 14.92 -2.23
C VAL A 7 -0.94 13.74 -1.62
N GLY A 8 -1.98 13.24 -2.30
CA GLY A 8 -2.72 12.07 -1.82
C GLY A 8 -1.86 10.81 -1.79
N LEU A 9 -1.04 10.58 -2.83
CA LEU A 9 -0.10 9.47 -2.90
C LEU A 9 0.97 9.57 -1.80
N ALA A 10 1.49 10.78 -1.53
CA ALA A 10 2.44 10.99 -0.44
C ALA A 10 1.82 10.68 0.93
N LEU A 11 0.55 11.04 1.14
CA LEU A 11 -0.18 10.73 2.38
C LEU A 11 -0.40 9.22 2.55
N THR A 12 -0.73 8.49 1.47
CA THR A 12 -0.86 7.02 1.53
C THR A 12 0.50 6.35 1.78
N THR A 13 1.59 6.86 1.20
CA THR A 13 2.95 6.38 1.52
C THR A 13 3.29 6.57 2.99
N VAL A 14 2.98 7.74 3.55
CA VAL A 14 3.18 8.00 4.99
C VAL A 14 2.33 7.04 5.83
N ALA A 15 1.08 6.77 5.45
CA ALA A 15 0.22 5.79 6.12
C ALA A 15 0.87 4.40 6.16
N MET A 16 1.43 3.95 5.03
CA MET A 16 2.10 2.65 4.91
C MET A 16 3.40 2.58 5.71
N VAL A 17 4.17 3.66 5.78
CA VAL A 17 5.37 3.74 6.63
C VAL A 17 5.00 3.68 8.11
N VAL A 18 3.96 4.42 8.52
CA VAL A 18 3.44 4.38 9.90
C VAL A 18 2.97 2.98 10.26
N ALA A 19 2.26 2.30 9.36
CA ALA A 19 1.85 0.91 9.51
C ALA A 19 3.04 -0.03 9.74
N ALA A 20 4.09 0.10 8.93
CA ALA A 20 5.30 -0.71 9.07
C ALA A 20 5.98 -0.51 10.45
N ILE A 21 6.03 0.73 10.96
CA ILE A 21 6.60 1.05 12.27
C ILE A 21 5.74 0.48 13.41
N VAL A 22 4.42 0.61 13.30
CA VAL A 22 3.42 0.06 14.22
C VAL A 22 3.59 -1.45 14.36
N GLU A 23 3.77 -2.17 13.24
CA GLU A 23 3.97 -3.62 13.22
C GLU A 23 5.32 -4.06 13.81
N ILE A 24 6.39 -3.28 13.61
CA ILE A 24 7.68 -3.56 14.28
C ILE A 24 7.52 -3.45 15.80
N LYS A 25 6.84 -2.40 16.29
CA LYS A 25 6.58 -2.22 17.73
C LYS A 25 5.68 -3.31 18.29
N CYS A 26 4.67 -3.73 17.54
CA CYS A 26 3.84 -4.88 17.87
C CYS A 26 4.70 -6.14 18.06
N LEU A 27 5.57 -6.45 17.10
CA LEU A 27 6.47 -7.60 17.16
C LEU A 27 7.49 -7.53 18.30
N ASP A 28 8.00 -6.34 18.64
CA ASP A 28 8.91 -6.16 19.77
C ASP A 28 8.21 -6.46 21.11
N VAL A 29 6.97 -6.00 21.29
CA VAL A 29 6.15 -6.31 22.48
C VAL A 29 5.90 -7.82 22.61
N ILE A 30 5.67 -8.51 21.49
CA ILE A 30 5.49 -9.97 21.45
C ILE A 30 6.74 -10.71 21.93
N LYS A 31 7.92 -10.27 21.49
CA LYS A 31 9.22 -10.85 21.89
C LYS A 31 9.53 -10.61 23.36
N GLU A 32 9.26 -9.41 23.86
CA GLU A 32 9.48 -9.06 25.27
C GLU A 32 8.61 -9.90 26.23
N HIS A 33 7.43 -10.33 25.81
CA HIS A 33 6.55 -11.20 26.60
C HIS A 33 6.92 -12.69 26.52
N GLY A 34 8.00 -13.06 25.81
CA GLY A 34 8.51 -14.44 25.73
C GLY A 34 7.54 -15.42 25.06
N LEU A 35 6.64 -14.90 24.21
CA LEU A 35 5.59 -15.70 23.56
C LEU A 35 6.06 -16.43 22.29
N GLU A 36 7.33 -16.31 21.90
CA GLU A 36 7.90 -17.00 20.71
C GLU A 36 7.66 -18.52 20.74
N ASP A 37 7.65 -19.15 21.93
CA ASP A 37 7.48 -20.59 22.12
C ASP A 37 6.02 -21.04 22.36
N ASN A 38 5.05 -20.12 22.52
CA ASN A 38 3.65 -20.47 22.81
C ASN A 38 2.67 -19.84 21.79
N PRO A 39 2.41 -20.50 20.65
CA PRO A 39 1.55 -19.98 19.57
C PRO A 39 0.06 -19.88 19.90
N LYS A 40 -0.37 -20.23 21.13
CA LYS A 40 -1.78 -20.28 21.56
C LYS A 40 -2.22 -19.12 22.46
N VAL A 41 -1.32 -18.25 22.90
CA VAL A 41 -1.68 -17.11 23.74
C VAL A 41 -1.89 -15.90 22.82
N PRO A 42 -3.13 -15.42 22.63
CA PRO A 42 -3.37 -14.23 21.84
C PRO A 42 -2.71 -13.05 22.53
N VAL A 43 -1.75 -12.43 21.86
CA VAL A 43 -1.14 -11.19 22.31
C VAL A 43 -2.25 -10.15 22.23
N SER A 44 -2.64 -9.58 23.38
CA SER A 44 -3.60 -8.47 23.42
C SER A 44 -2.87 -7.19 23.03
N VAL A 45 -2.47 -7.09 21.76
CA VAL A 45 -2.08 -5.81 21.18
C VAL A 45 -3.36 -5.02 20.98
N SER A 46 -3.44 -3.84 21.58
CA SER A 46 -4.63 -3.00 21.45
C SER A 46 -4.85 -2.64 19.98
N ALA A 47 -6.02 -2.95 19.43
CA ALA A 47 -6.43 -2.58 18.08
C ALA A 47 -6.36 -1.06 17.81
N PHE A 48 -6.21 -0.25 18.87
CA PHE A 48 -5.94 1.18 18.79
C PHE A 48 -4.61 1.52 18.10
N TRP A 49 -3.64 0.60 18.01
CA TRP A 49 -2.35 0.88 17.38
C TRP A 49 -2.45 1.03 15.85
N HIS A 50 -3.50 0.48 15.23
CA HIS A 50 -3.79 0.62 13.80
C HIS A 50 -4.54 1.91 13.44
N LEU A 51 -5.03 2.67 14.43
CA LEU A 51 -5.76 3.92 14.19
C LEU A 51 -4.98 4.95 13.35
N PRO A 52 -3.67 5.18 13.56
CA PRO A 52 -2.92 6.16 12.78
C PRO A 52 -2.96 5.84 11.29
N GLN A 53 -2.74 4.57 10.92
CA GLN A 53 -2.81 4.14 9.52
C GLN A 53 -4.21 4.36 8.93
N TYR A 54 -5.26 4.07 9.69
CA TYR A 54 -6.64 4.23 9.22
C TYR A 54 -6.99 5.71 8.98
N ILE A 55 -6.49 6.62 9.81
CA ILE A 55 -6.69 8.07 9.65
C ILE A 55 -6.02 8.57 8.37
N PHE A 56 -4.77 8.17 8.12
CA PHE A 56 -4.07 8.57 6.89
C PHE A 56 -4.61 7.84 5.65
N GLY A 57 -5.18 6.64 5.80
CA GLY A 57 -5.83 5.89 4.72
C GLY A 57 -7.03 6.61 4.09
N VAL A 58 -7.70 7.51 4.82
CA VAL A 58 -8.76 8.37 4.26
C VAL A 58 -8.23 9.24 3.10
N ALA A 59 -6.93 9.52 3.06
CA ALA A 59 -6.30 10.25 1.97
C ALA A 59 -6.42 9.55 0.61
N GLU A 60 -6.53 8.21 0.60
CA GLU A 60 -6.67 7.40 -0.61
C GLU A 60 -7.93 7.77 -1.41
N ILE A 61 -9.01 8.13 -0.72
CA ILE A 61 -10.27 8.54 -1.37
C ILE A 61 -10.04 9.78 -2.24
N PHE A 62 -9.23 10.73 -1.77
CA PHE A 62 -8.90 11.92 -2.55
C PHE A 62 -8.05 11.59 -3.79
N VAL A 63 -7.19 10.57 -3.71
CA VAL A 63 -6.42 10.07 -4.86
C VAL A 63 -7.36 9.49 -5.91
N ILE A 64 -8.27 8.61 -5.50
CA ILE A 64 -9.23 7.94 -6.40
C ILE A 64 -10.07 8.96 -7.17
N ILE A 65 -10.64 9.93 -6.45
CA ILE A 65 -11.48 10.98 -7.07
C ILE A 65 -10.64 11.81 -8.06
N SER A 66 -9.44 12.23 -7.64
CA SER A 66 -8.56 13.03 -8.48
C SER A 66 -8.08 12.28 -9.74
N GLN A 67 -7.87 10.96 -9.64
CA GLN A 67 -7.50 10.12 -10.78
C GLN A 67 -8.65 10.00 -11.78
N ILE A 68 -9.87 9.75 -11.31
CA ILE A 68 -11.04 9.65 -12.20
C ILE A 68 -11.28 10.99 -12.91
N GLU A 69 -11.24 12.12 -12.19
CA GLU A 69 -11.37 13.46 -12.78
C GLU A 69 -10.28 13.72 -13.82
N PHE A 70 -9.03 13.35 -13.54
CA PHE A 70 -7.93 13.53 -14.50
C PHE A 70 -8.12 12.70 -15.77
N PHE A 71 -8.50 11.43 -15.65
CA PHE A 71 -8.76 10.59 -16.82
C PHE A 71 -9.97 11.06 -17.62
N TYR A 72 -10.96 11.65 -16.96
CA TYR A 72 -12.14 12.20 -17.61
C TYR A 72 -11.83 13.51 -18.35
N ASP A 73 -11.11 14.44 -17.72
CA ASP A 73 -10.76 15.76 -18.26
C ASP A 73 -9.70 15.72 -19.38
N GLN A 74 -8.80 14.72 -19.35
CA GLN A 74 -7.78 14.55 -20.38
C GLN A 74 -8.24 13.67 -21.56
N ALA A 75 -9.37 12.97 -21.43
CA ALA A 75 -9.93 12.18 -22.53
C ALA A 75 -10.67 13.10 -23.52
N PRO A 76 -10.56 12.86 -24.84
CA PRO A 76 -11.43 13.54 -25.81
C PRO A 76 -12.90 13.17 -25.57
N ASP A 77 -13.83 14.07 -25.91
CA ASP A 77 -15.26 13.97 -25.57
C ASP A 77 -15.90 12.63 -25.97
N ASP A 78 -15.47 12.04 -27.09
CA ASP A 78 -15.97 10.75 -27.58
C ASP A 78 -15.39 9.51 -26.85
N MET A 79 -14.37 9.67 -26.02
CA MET A 79 -13.62 8.57 -25.37
C MET A 79 -13.69 8.59 -23.83
N GLN A 80 -14.57 9.38 -23.23
CA GLN A 80 -14.71 9.47 -21.77
C GLN A 80 -14.98 8.09 -21.09
N SER A 81 -15.74 7.22 -21.77
CA SER A 81 -15.98 5.83 -21.32
C SER A 81 -14.70 4.99 -21.26
N ILE A 82 -13.75 5.24 -22.17
CA ILE A 82 -12.45 4.56 -22.22
C ILE A 82 -11.58 5.04 -21.04
N GLY A 83 -11.62 6.33 -20.68
CA GLY A 83 -10.91 6.85 -19.51
C GLY A 83 -11.31 6.15 -18.20
N THR A 84 -12.60 5.94 -17.98
CA THR A 84 -13.11 5.22 -16.80
C THR A 84 -12.73 3.73 -16.82
N THR A 85 -12.75 3.11 -17.99
CA THR A 85 -12.38 1.69 -18.18
C THR A 85 -10.87 1.46 -17.97
N LEU A 86 -10.03 2.43 -18.33
CA LEU A 86 -8.59 2.39 -18.08
C LEU A 86 -8.29 2.45 -16.58
N TYR A 87 -8.99 3.30 -15.82
CA TYR A 87 -8.85 3.37 -14.37
C TYR A 87 -9.20 2.04 -13.69
N THR A 88 -10.33 1.42 -14.05
CA THR A 88 -10.75 0.13 -13.46
C THR A 88 -9.81 -1.00 -13.86
N THR A 89 -9.32 -1.01 -15.11
CA THR A 89 -8.33 -1.99 -15.58
C THR A 89 -7.01 -1.84 -14.83
N ASN A 90 -6.54 -0.60 -14.64
CA ASN A 90 -5.33 -0.33 -13.86
C ASN A 90 -5.47 -0.83 -12.41
N THR A 91 -6.63 -0.60 -11.79
CA THR A 91 -6.94 -1.11 -10.44
C THR A 91 -6.91 -2.63 -10.39
N ALA A 92 -7.50 -3.31 -11.38
CA ALA A 92 -7.48 -4.77 -11.48
C ALA A 92 -6.05 -5.31 -11.63
N ILE A 93 -5.22 -4.70 -12.48
CA ILE A 93 -3.81 -5.05 -12.63
C ILE A 93 -3.08 -4.89 -11.28
N GLY A 94 -3.34 -3.81 -10.54
CA GLY A 94 -2.80 -3.60 -9.20
C GLY A 94 -3.11 -4.75 -8.25
N HIS A 95 -4.36 -5.24 -8.22
CA HIS A 95 -4.75 -6.39 -7.40
C HIS A 95 -4.06 -7.70 -7.81
N PHE A 96 -3.89 -7.93 -9.12
CA PHE A 96 -3.13 -9.09 -9.61
C PHE A 96 -1.66 -9.03 -9.19
N ILE A 97 -1.03 -7.87 -9.29
CA ILE A 97 0.35 -7.66 -8.84
C ILE A 97 0.46 -7.93 -7.34
N CYS A 98 -0.45 -7.39 -6.52
CA CYS A 98 -0.47 -7.62 -5.07
C CYS A 98 -0.57 -9.13 -4.74
N THR A 99 -1.47 -9.84 -5.40
CA THR A 99 -1.64 -11.29 -5.23
C THR A 99 -0.39 -12.06 -5.65
N GLY A 100 0.24 -11.64 -6.75
CA GLY A 100 1.51 -12.22 -7.21
C GLY A 100 2.64 -12.03 -6.20
N ILE A 101 2.79 -10.82 -5.63
CA ILE A 101 3.79 -10.52 -4.61
C ILE A 101 3.61 -11.40 -3.38
N ILE A 102 2.37 -11.55 -2.89
CA ILE A 102 2.05 -12.45 -1.77
C ILE A 102 2.44 -13.89 -2.11
N THR A 103 2.06 -14.37 -3.30
CA THR A 103 2.36 -15.73 -3.75
C THR A 103 3.86 -16.00 -3.84
N ILE A 104 4.63 -15.02 -4.33
CA ILE A 104 6.10 -15.09 -4.37
C ILE A 104 6.68 -15.07 -2.96
N ALA A 105 6.22 -14.17 -2.10
CA ALA A 105 6.68 -14.08 -0.71
C ALA A 105 6.43 -15.39 0.06
N VAL A 106 5.24 -16.00 -0.11
CA VAL A 106 4.92 -17.31 0.46
C VAL A 106 5.82 -18.39 -0.14
N SER A 107 5.93 -18.48 -1.47
CA SER A 107 6.70 -19.57 -2.10
C SER A 107 8.21 -19.52 -1.82
N VAL A 108 8.79 -18.32 -1.68
CA VAL A 108 10.23 -18.15 -1.36
C VAL A 108 10.53 -18.52 0.09
N THR A 109 9.56 -18.32 0.99
CA THR A 109 9.78 -18.50 2.42
C THR A 109 9.31 -19.86 2.94
N SER A 110 8.36 -20.50 2.23
CA SER A 110 7.72 -21.74 2.64
C SER A 110 8.73 -22.85 2.93
N GLY A 111 8.75 -23.34 4.17
CA GLY A 111 9.56 -24.48 4.61
C GLY A 111 10.87 -24.12 5.33
N LYS A 112 11.10 -22.86 5.71
CA LYS A 112 12.22 -22.44 6.56
C LYS A 112 11.74 -21.79 7.86
N LYS A 113 12.53 -21.90 8.95
CA LYS A 113 12.34 -21.09 10.17
C LYS A 113 12.39 -19.61 9.79
N GLY A 114 11.25 -18.92 9.81
CA GLY A 114 11.13 -17.49 9.44
C GLY A 114 10.21 -17.18 8.28
N ASP A 115 9.16 -17.98 8.05
CA ASP A 115 8.10 -17.70 7.09
C ASP A 115 7.50 -16.29 7.26
N TRP A 116 7.36 -15.56 6.14
CA TRP A 116 6.83 -14.18 6.12
C TRP A 116 5.31 -14.13 6.25
N ILE A 117 4.63 -15.25 5.96
CA ILE A 117 3.17 -15.42 6.05
C ILE A 117 2.94 -16.86 6.55
N VAL A 118 2.75 -17.01 7.87
CA VAL A 118 2.34 -18.28 8.54
C VAL A 118 0.97 -18.08 9.17
N ASP A 119 0.20 -19.16 9.31
CA ASP A 119 -1.09 -19.18 10.04
C ASP A 119 -1.03 -18.65 11.48
N TYR A 120 0.16 -18.59 12.10
CA TYR A 120 0.38 -18.07 13.44
C TYR A 120 1.18 -16.77 13.40
N LEU A 121 0.51 -15.65 13.71
CA LEU A 121 1.09 -14.29 13.76
C LEU A 121 2.39 -14.19 14.57
N ASN A 122 2.55 -15.02 15.60
CA ASN A 122 3.66 -14.95 16.57
C ASN A 122 5.03 -15.31 16.01
N GLN A 123 5.09 -16.09 14.93
CA GLN A 123 6.35 -16.50 14.28
C GLN A 123 6.55 -15.82 12.93
N CYS A 124 5.59 -15.00 12.55
CA CYS A 124 5.49 -14.41 11.23
C CYS A 124 6.35 -13.15 11.16
N ARG A 125 7.32 -13.12 10.24
CA ARG A 125 8.16 -11.92 9.99
C ARG A 125 7.42 -10.88 9.14
N ILE A 126 6.23 -10.48 9.61
CA ILE A 126 5.31 -9.52 8.97
C ILE A 126 6.00 -8.17 8.73
N ASP A 127 6.96 -7.82 9.59
CA ASP A 127 7.85 -6.66 9.47
C ASP A 127 8.54 -6.58 8.10
N LYS A 128 8.94 -7.71 7.49
CA LYS A 128 9.63 -7.72 6.19
C LYS A 128 8.68 -7.48 5.02
N TYR A 129 7.47 -8.02 5.11
CA TYR A 129 6.45 -7.82 4.09
C TYR A 129 5.98 -6.36 4.03
N TYR A 130 5.72 -5.73 5.18
CA TYR A 130 5.36 -4.31 5.23
C TYR A 130 6.49 -3.39 4.75
N TRP A 131 7.75 -3.69 5.05
CA TRP A 131 8.89 -2.95 4.50
C TRP A 131 9.01 -3.08 2.98
N LEU A 132 8.73 -4.26 2.43
CA LEU A 132 8.70 -4.47 0.98
C LEU A 132 7.61 -3.60 0.33
N LEU A 133 6.40 -3.62 0.90
CA LEU A 133 5.30 -2.78 0.42
C LEU A 133 5.61 -1.29 0.53
N ALA A 134 6.13 -0.83 1.67
CA ALA A 134 6.52 0.57 1.86
C ALA A 134 7.60 1.01 0.86
N THR A 135 8.59 0.15 0.58
CA THR A 135 9.63 0.46 -0.41
C THR A 135 9.04 0.57 -1.81
N MET A 136 8.11 -0.31 -2.18
CA MET A 136 7.45 -0.28 -3.48
C MET A 136 6.58 0.98 -3.65
N ASP A 137 5.91 1.41 -2.57
CA ASP A 137 5.09 2.63 -2.55
C ASP A 137 5.96 3.89 -2.69
N ILE A 138 7.12 3.96 -2.02
CA ILE A 138 8.10 5.04 -2.18
C ILE A 138 8.63 5.10 -3.62
N ILE A 139 8.95 3.94 -4.22
CA ILE A 139 9.40 3.88 -5.62
C ILE A 139 8.29 4.39 -6.55
N ASN A 140 7.02 4.00 -6.30
CA ASN A 140 5.88 4.47 -7.07
C ASN A 140 5.71 6.00 -6.98
N LEU A 141 5.81 6.56 -5.77
CA LEU A 141 5.74 8.00 -5.53
C LEU A 141 6.83 8.77 -6.30
N VAL A 142 8.09 8.30 -6.23
CA VAL A 142 9.21 8.92 -6.95
C VAL A 142 8.98 8.86 -8.46
N PHE A 143 8.53 7.71 -8.97
CA PHE A 143 8.23 7.56 -10.40
C PHE A 143 7.10 8.50 -10.84
N CYS A 144 6.02 8.61 -10.06
CA CYS A 144 4.92 9.53 -10.33
C CYS A 144 5.39 10.99 -10.37
N ILE A 145 6.21 11.44 -9.42
CA ILE A 145 6.75 12.82 -9.40
C ILE A 145 7.63 13.09 -10.63
N LEU A 146 8.46 12.13 -11.04
CA LEU A 146 9.30 12.27 -12.25
C LEU A 146 8.45 12.41 -13.51
N VAL A 147 7.42 11.56 -13.67
CA VAL A 147 6.50 11.63 -14.81
C VAL A 147 5.67 12.91 -14.76
N ALA A 148 5.20 13.34 -13.59
CA ALA A 148 4.48 14.59 -13.39
C ALA A 148 5.29 15.81 -13.83
N ASN A 149 6.60 15.83 -13.51
CA ASN A 149 7.51 16.89 -13.94
C ASN A 149 7.77 16.89 -15.45
N TRP A 150 7.62 15.76 -16.13
CA TRP A 150 7.75 15.65 -17.58
C TRP A 150 6.44 15.87 -18.33
N TYR A 151 5.30 15.82 -17.63
CA TYR A 151 3.99 15.93 -18.25
C TYR A 151 3.62 17.39 -18.52
N THR A 152 3.43 17.75 -19.79
CA THR A 152 2.95 19.08 -20.20
C THR A 152 1.44 19.04 -20.35
N TYR A 153 0.73 19.89 -19.59
CA TYR A 153 -0.73 19.98 -19.67
C TYR A 153 -1.22 20.35 -21.07
N LYS A 154 -2.26 19.68 -21.55
CA LYS A 154 -2.97 20.09 -22.76
C LYS A 154 -3.70 21.41 -22.45
N THR A 155 -3.37 22.48 -23.17
CA THR A 155 -4.10 23.75 -23.06
C THR A 155 -5.42 23.57 -23.81
N ALA A 156 -6.55 23.64 -23.11
CA ALA A 156 -7.85 23.74 -23.76
C ALA A 156 -7.88 25.02 -24.58
N VAL A 157 -8.11 24.87 -25.90
CA VAL A 157 -8.30 25.97 -26.84
C VAL A 157 -9.78 26.35 -26.85
#